data_AF-A0A6N2USB5-F1
#
_entry.id   AF-A0A6N2USB5-F1
#
_cell.length_a   1.000
_cell.length_b   1.000
_cell.length_c   1.000
_cell.angle_alpha   90.00
_cell.angle_beta   90.00
_cell.angle_gamma   90.00
#
_symmetry.space_group_name_H-M   'P 1'
#
loop_
_entity.id
_entity.type
_entity.pdbx_description
1 polymer ?
#
loop_
_entity_poly.entity_id
_entity_poly.type
_entity_poly.pdbx_seq_one_letter_code
_entity_poly.pdbx_strand_id
1 'polypeptide(L)'
;MEVKYEYYMSEFGGEEIPEEKFKRISKLAKTYLEQFTHNRVKDDTKNTEKVKDCVCEMCETIYLTMYKNEGAEKKSESTDGYSVSYVTEQQDGEDKNVMLQKKLYRIAQNYLANTGLLYLGV
;
A
#
# COMPACT_ATOMS: atom_id res chain seq x y z
N MET A 1 5.58 -0.29 -14.37
CA MET A 1 5.86 1.06 -13.82
C MET A 1 6.80 0.96 -12.61
N GLU A 2 7.71 1.92 -12.40
CA GLU A 2 8.57 2.03 -11.21
C GLU A 2 8.42 3.44 -10.63
N VAL A 3 8.29 3.55 -9.30
CA VAL A 3 8.23 4.83 -8.59
C VAL A 3 9.60 5.10 -7.98
N LYS A 4 10.18 6.25 -8.33
CA LYS A 4 11.45 6.73 -7.76
C LYS A 4 11.19 7.45 -6.43
N TYR A 5 12.20 7.47 -5.56
CA TYR A 5 12.11 8.19 -4.28
C TYR A 5 11.86 9.68 -4.46
N GLU A 6 12.45 10.30 -5.50
CA GLU A 6 12.19 11.70 -5.87
C GLU A 6 10.70 11.99 -6.13
N TYR A 7 10.00 11.06 -6.80
CA TYR A 7 8.56 11.21 -7.03
C TYR A 7 7.77 11.12 -5.72
N TYR A 8 8.14 10.17 -4.86
CA TYR A 8 7.51 10.00 -3.54
C TYR A 8 7.63 11.28 -2.69
N MET A 9 8.82 11.89 -2.65
CA MET A 9 9.06 13.11 -1.87
C MET A 9 8.41 14.36 -2.50
N SER A 10 8.67 14.62 -3.79
CA SER A 10 8.37 15.91 -4.40
C SER A 10 6.97 15.99 -4.99
N GLU A 11 6.53 14.94 -5.69
CA GLU A 11 5.26 14.96 -6.44
C GLU A 11 4.11 14.43 -5.58
N PHE A 12 4.35 13.34 -4.87
CA PHE A 12 3.37 12.75 -3.96
C PHE A 12 3.32 13.46 -2.59
N GLY A 13 4.43 14.05 -2.15
CA GLY A 13 4.51 14.77 -0.87
C GLY A 13 4.70 13.88 0.35
N GLY A 14 5.31 12.70 0.19
CA GLY A 14 5.55 11.77 1.28
C GLY A 14 6.80 12.10 2.10
N GLU A 15 6.75 11.83 3.40
CA GLU A 15 7.82 12.18 4.36
C GLU A 15 8.19 11.04 5.32
N GLU A 16 7.40 9.96 5.35
CA GLU A 16 7.51 8.90 6.37
C GLU A 16 8.63 7.89 6.10
N ILE A 17 8.97 7.62 4.84
CA ILE A 17 9.83 6.50 4.46
C ILE A 17 11.27 6.97 4.21
N PRO A 18 12.28 6.48 4.95
CA PRO A 18 13.68 6.73 4.62
C PRO A 18 14.08 6.15 3.26
N GLU A 19 14.89 6.87 2.49
CA GLU A 19 15.33 6.48 1.13
C GLU A 19 15.91 5.05 1.07
N GLU A 20 16.73 4.69 2.06
CA GLU A 20 17.37 3.37 2.18
C GLU A 20 16.37 2.21 2.26
N LYS A 21 15.17 2.45 2.82
CA LYS A 21 14.08 1.47 2.94
C LYS A 21 13.11 1.54 1.77
N PHE A 22 12.99 2.72 1.13
CA PHE A 22 12.03 2.98 0.07
C PHE A 22 12.14 1.97 -1.08
N LYS A 23 13.35 1.64 -1.53
CA LYS A 23 13.54 0.69 -2.65
C LYS A 23 12.91 -0.68 -2.39
N ARG A 24 13.02 -1.21 -1.16
CA ARG A 24 12.44 -2.51 -0.80
C ARG A 24 10.92 -2.41 -0.71
N ILE A 25 10.43 -1.35 -0.09
CA ILE A 25 9.00 -1.12 0.16
C ILE A 25 8.25 -0.87 -1.15
N SER A 26 8.81 -0.03 -2.05
CA SER A 26 8.27 0.25 -3.37
C SER A 26 8.12 -1.00 -4.23
N LYS A 27 9.10 -1.91 -4.19
CA LYS A 27 8.98 -3.21 -4.86
C LYS A 27 7.82 -4.05 -4.30
N LEU A 28 7.66 -4.08 -2.98
CA LEU A 28 6.59 -4.84 -2.34
C LEU A 28 5.21 -4.24 -2.67
N ALA A 29 5.05 -2.92 -2.54
CA ALA A 29 3.83 -2.20 -2.91
C ALA A 29 3.44 -2.47 -4.37
N LYS A 30 4.41 -2.40 -5.28
CA LYS A 30 4.22 -2.73 -6.69
C LYS A 30 3.74 -4.16 -6.89
N THR A 31 4.32 -5.15 -6.20
CA THR A 31 3.87 -6.55 -6.30
C THR A 31 2.41 -6.70 -5.90
N TYR A 32 1.98 -6.07 -4.79
CA TYR A 32 0.56 -6.08 -4.40
C TYR A 32 -0.33 -5.43 -5.46
N LEU A 33 0.08 -4.27 -5.99
CA LEU A 33 -0.72 -3.59 -7.01
C LEU A 33 -0.83 -4.39 -8.32
N GLU A 34 0.26 -5.01 -8.76
CA GLU A 34 0.27 -5.92 -9.90
C GLU A 34 -0.67 -7.11 -9.66
N GLN A 35 -0.68 -7.68 -8.46
CA GLN A 35 -1.61 -8.74 -8.09
C GLN A 35 -3.07 -8.28 -8.15
N PHE A 36 -3.40 -7.13 -7.55
CA PHE A 36 -4.77 -6.60 -7.52
C PHE A 36 -5.32 -6.21 -8.89
N THR A 37 -4.43 -5.83 -9.80
CA THR A 37 -4.77 -5.44 -11.16
C THR A 37 -4.65 -6.59 -12.16
N HIS A 38 -4.31 -7.80 -11.70
CA HIS A 38 -4.04 -8.96 -12.55
C HIS A 38 -3.00 -8.66 -13.63
N ASN A 39 -1.92 -7.97 -13.24
CA ASN A 39 -0.83 -7.49 -14.08
C ASN A 39 -1.19 -6.44 -15.13
N ARG A 40 -2.46 -6.02 -15.26
CA ARG A 40 -2.89 -5.02 -16.26
C ARG A 40 -2.23 -3.66 -16.10
N VAL A 41 -1.85 -3.31 -14.88
CA VAL A 41 -1.12 -2.06 -14.58
C VAL A 41 0.26 -2.00 -15.24
N LYS A 42 0.81 -3.12 -15.74
CA LYS A 42 2.10 -3.14 -16.44
C LYS A 42 2.03 -2.44 -17.79
N ASP A 43 0.89 -2.59 -18.46
CA ASP A 43 0.65 -2.08 -19.82
C ASP A 43 -0.14 -0.76 -19.81
N ASP A 44 -0.56 -0.29 -18.64
CA ASP A 44 -1.30 0.96 -18.51
C ASP A 44 -0.37 2.18 -18.60
N THR A 45 -0.59 2.99 -19.62
CA THR A 45 0.09 4.28 -19.82
C THR A 45 -0.83 5.46 -19.54
N LYS A 46 -2.15 5.25 -19.52
CA LYS A 46 -3.17 6.31 -19.41
C LYS A 46 -3.35 6.82 -17.98
N ASN A 47 -3.14 5.96 -16.98
CA ASN A 47 -3.36 6.29 -15.56
C ASN A 47 -2.04 6.33 -14.79
N THR A 48 -0.93 6.63 -15.47
CA THR A 48 0.43 6.60 -14.92
C THR A 48 0.56 7.37 -13.60
N GLU A 49 0.04 8.59 -13.51
CA GLU A 49 0.10 9.40 -12.29
C GLU A 49 -0.67 8.75 -11.15
N LYS A 50 -1.95 8.39 -11.38
CA LYS A 50 -2.79 7.70 -10.38
C LYS A 50 -2.17 6.39 -9.88
N VAL A 51 -1.50 5.65 -10.76
CA VAL A 51 -0.80 4.41 -10.41
C VAL A 51 0.41 4.71 -9.53
N LYS A 52 1.20 5.74 -9.84
CA LYS A 52 2.33 6.14 -9.01
C LYS A 52 1.87 6.60 -7.64
N ASP A 53 0.84 7.43 -7.56
CA ASP A 53 0.29 7.93 -6.29
C ASP A 53 -0.27 6.78 -5.44
N CYS A 54 -0.99 5.85 -6.07
CA CYS A 54 -1.44 4.62 -5.42
C CYS A 54 -0.27 3.82 -4.83
N VAL A 55 0.83 3.65 -5.58
CA VAL A 55 2.01 2.93 -5.09
C VAL A 55 2.65 3.68 -3.93
N CYS A 56 2.73 5.01 -3.98
CA CYS A 56 3.27 5.83 -2.88
C CYS A 56 2.48 5.64 -1.58
N GLU A 57 1.15 5.73 -1.62
CA GLU A 57 0.30 5.54 -0.42
C GLU A 57 0.38 4.10 0.12
N MET A 58 0.48 3.12 -0.78
CA MET A 58 0.76 1.73 -0.41
C MET A 58 2.13 1.58 0.29
N CYS A 59 3.16 2.29 -0.19
CA CYS A 59 4.48 2.29 0.43
C CYS A 59 4.42 2.79 1.87
N GLU A 60 3.72 3.91 2.12
CA GLU A 60 3.61 4.46 3.48
C GLU A 60 2.86 3.50 4.39
N THR A 61 1.76 2.93 3.91
CA THR A 61 0.98 1.96 4.67
C THR A 61 1.83 0.73 5.04
N ILE A 62 2.65 0.22 4.11
CA ILE A 62 3.59 -0.88 4.38
C ILE A 62 4.63 -0.45 5.42
N TYR A 63 5.23 0.73 5.27
CA TYR A 63 6.25 1.22 6.19
C TYR A 63 5.70 1.37 7.62
N LEU A 64 4.57 2.05 7.77
CA LEU A 64 3.90 2.30 9.05
C LEU A 64 3.47 0.99 9.73
N THR A 65 2.97 0.03 8.94
CA THR A 65 2.44 -1.23 9.49
C THR A 65 3.54 -2.24 9.82
N MET A 66 4.57 -2.35 8.99
CA MET A 66 5.57 -3.42 9.09
C MET A 66 6.92 -2.96 9.66
N TYR A 67 7.35 -1.72 9.37
CA TYR A 67 8.74 -1.29 9.58
C TYR A 67 8.90 -0.22 10.68
N LYS A 68 7.90 0.64 10.91
CA LYS A 68 7.97 1.70 11.93
C LYS A 68 8.10 1.16 13.35
N ASN A 69 7.58 -0.04 13.61
CA ASN A 69 7.67 -0.71 14.91
C ASN A 69 8.84 -1.70 15.03
N GLU A 70 9.70 -1.88 14.01
CA GLU A 70 10.84 -2.82 14.10
C GLU A 70 11.97 -2.34 15.04
N GLY A 71 11.97 -1.06 15.44
CA GLY A 71 12.96 -0.48 16.37
C GLY A 71 12.51 -0.37 17.82
N ALA A 72 11.23 -0.58 18.12
CA ALA A 72 10.73 -0.65 19.48
C ALA A 72 10.81 -2.10 19.94
N GLU A 73 11.81 -2.41 20.75
CA GLU A 73 12.02 -3.73 21.35
C GLU A 73 10.70 -4.34 21.84
N LYS A 74 10.50 -5.62 21.52
CA LYS A 74 9.49 -6.53 22.06
C LYS A 74 9.03 -6.14 23.47
N LYS A 75 7.98 -5.34 23.57
CA LYS A 75 7.07 -5.29 24.71
C LYS A 75 5.67 -5.20 24.15
N SER A 76 4.87 -6.14 24.63
CA SER A 76 3.48 -6.36 24.32
C SER A 76 2.62 -5.11 24.13
N GLU A 77 1.59 -5.29 23.31
CA GLU A 77 0.24 -4.76 23.53
C GLU A 77 0.11 -3.23 23.64
N SER A 78 -0.08 -2.60 22.48
CA SER A 78 -1.27 -1.79 22.22
C SER A 78 -1.29 -1.40 20.75
N THR A 79 -2.25 -1.97 20.02
CA THR A 79 -2.70 -1.45 18.73
C THR A 79 -3.51 -0.20 19.02
N ASP A 80 -2.84 0.90 19.37
CA ASP A 80 -3.49 2.18 19.58
C ASP A 80 -3.81 2.81 18.21
N GLY A 81 -5.07 2.67 17.81
CA GLY A 81 -5.80 3.84 17.33
C GLY A 81 -5.81 4.17 15.83
N TYR A 82 -5.25 3.37 14.92
CA TYR A 82 -5.56 3.50 13.47
C TYR A 82 -6.17 2.21 12.89
N SER A 83 -7.17 1.71 13.61
CA SER A 83 -8.18 0.81 13.09
C SER A 83 -9.24 1.67 12.41
N VAL A 84 -9.05 1.96 11.11
CA VAL A 84 -10.19 2.39 10.29
C VAL A 84 -11.12 1.19 10.20
N SER A 85 -12.12 1.17 11.07
CA SER A 85 -13.18 0.18 11.15
C SER A 85 -13.97 0.15 9.84
N TYR A 86 -13.51 -0.64 8.87
CA TYR A 86 -14.41 -1.21 7.89
C TYR A 86 -15.08 -2.41 8.54
N VAL A 87 -16.34 -2.21 8.88
CA VAL A 87 -17.24 -3.15 9.54
C VAL A 87 -17.36 -4.43 8.71
N THR A 88 -16.53 -5.42 9.03
CA THR A 88 -16.90 -6.83 9.00
C THR A 88 -15.88 -7.56 9.89
N GLU A 89 -16.28 -7.77 11.14
CA GLU A 89 -15.77 -8.80 12.04
C GLU A 89 -14.24 -8.85 12.22
N GLN A 90 -13.73 -8.02 13.15
CA GLN A 90 -12.50 -8.38 13.86
C GLN A 90 -12.77 -9.69 14.60
N GLN A 91 -12.40 -10.83 13.99
CA GLN A 91 -12.19 -12.06 14.72
C GLN A 91 -10.78 -12.03 15.30
N ASP A 92 -10.68 -12.23 16.62
CA ASP A 92 -9.42 -12.49 17.33
C ASP A 92 -8.59 -13.52 16.55
N GLY A 93 -7.44 -13.08 15.99
CA GLY A 93 -6.50 -13.96 15.28
C GLY A 93 -6.30 -13.68 13.78
N GLU A 94 -6.86 -12.61 13.20
CA GLU A 94 -6.56 -12.26 11.80
C GLU A 94 -5.06 -12.00 11.58
N ASP A 95 -4.47 -12.72 10.60
CA ASP A 95 -3.07 -12.60 10.20
C ASP A 95 -2.75 -11.15 9.77
N LYS A 96 -1.68 -10.57 10.32
CA LYS A 96 -1.22 -9.20 10.00
C LYS A 96 -1.07 -8.97 8.49
N ASN A 97 -0.71 -10.01 7.74
CA ASN A 97 -0.60 -9.94 6.28
C ASN A 97 -1.97 -9.81 5.60
N VAL A 98 -3.00 -10.47 6.12
CA VAL A 98 -4.38 -10.35 5.60
C VAL A 98 -4.90 -8.94 5.85
N MET A 99 -4.69 -8.39 7.04
CA MET A 99 -5.05 -7.01 7.36
C MET A 99 -4.31 -6.01 6.46
N LEU A 100 -3.00 -6.19 6.26
CA LEU A 100 -2.22 -5.35 5.36
C LEU A 100 -2.76 -5.43 3.94
N GLN A 101 -3.01 -6.63 3.41
CA GLN A 101 -3.53 -6.81 2.06
C GLN A 101 -4.90 -6.12 1.88
N LYS A 102 -5.81 -6.20 2.86
CA LYS A 102 -7.09 -5.48 2.86
C LYS A 102 -6.89 -3.96 2.79
N LYS A 103 -5.99 -3.40 3.61
CA LYS A 103 -5.65 -1.96 3.58
C LYS A 103 -5.09 -1.54 2.23
N LEU A 104 -4.16 -2.31 1.69
CA LEU A 104 -3.56 -2.06 0.38
C LEU A 104 -4.57 -2.14 -0.76
N TYR A 105 -5.52 -3.08 -0.69
CA TYR A 105 -6.59 -3.18 -1.68
C TYR A 105 -7.55 -1.98 -1.61
N ARG A 106 -7.88 -1.51 -0.40
CA ARG A 106 -8.68 -0.28 -0.19
C ARG A 106 -8.02 0.93 -0.85
N ILE A 107 -6.70 1.08 -0.70
CA ILE A 107 -5.92 2.13 -1.37
C ILE A 107 -6.04 1.98 -2.88
N ALA A 108 -5.81 0.78 -3.41
CA ALA A 108 -5.96 0.52 -4.85
C ALA A 108 -7.36 0.91 -5.36
N GLN A 109 -8.43 0.61 -4.61
CA GLN A 109 -9.79 1.04 -4.96
C GLN A 109 -9.93 2.56 -5.02
N ASN A 110 -9.38 3.30 -4.05
CA ASN A 110 -9.47 4.76 -4.02
C ASN A 110 -8.89 5.40 -5.29
N TYR A 111 -7.74 4.91 -5.77
CA TYR A 111 -7.06 5.46 -6.94
C TYR A 111 -7.57 4.89 -8.27
N LEU A 112 -7.90 3.59 -8.30
CA LEU A 112 -8.02 2.83 -9.55
C LEU A 112 -9.43 2.26 -9.81
N ALA A 113 -10.42 2.46 -8.93
CA ALA A 113 -11.77 1.91 -9.16
C ALA A 113 -12.38 2.34 -10.51
N ASN A 114 -12.14 3.60 -10.91
CA ASN A 114 -12.70 4.18 -12.13
C ASN A 114 -11.81 4.01 -13.38
N THR A 115 -10.69 3.29 -13.28
CA THR A 115 -9.76 3.11 -14.40
C THR A 115 -10.00 1.80 -15.18
N GLY A 116 -10.81 0.90 -14.62
CA GLY A 116 -11.02 -0.45 -15.16
C GLY A 116 -9.89 -1.43 -14.82
N LEU A 117 -8.81 -0.99 -14.18
CA LEU A 117 -7.65 -1.84 -13.85
C LEU A 117 -7.96 -2.89 -12.77
N LEU A 118 -8.94 -2.62 -11.90
CA LEU A 118 -9.38 -3.54 -10.85
C LEU A 118 -10.55 -4.44 -11.28
N TYR A 119 -11.11 -4.23 -12.47
CA TYR A 119 -12.34 -4.89 -12.89
C TYR A 119 -12.11 -6.37 -13.20
N LEU A 120 -12.78 -7.30 -12.51
CA LEU A 120 -12.56 -8.74 -12.68
C LEU A 120 -13.29 -9.37 -13.89
N GLY A 121 -14.09 -8.61 -14.62
CA GLY A 121 -15.04 -9.19 -15.59
C GLY A 121 -16.26 -9.76 -14.87
N VAL A 122 -17.45 -9.48 -15.40
CA VAL A 122 -18.63 -10.34 -15.21
C VAL A 122 -18.93 -11.05 -16.51
#